data_AF-A0A4R7DSN9-F1
#
_entry.id   AF-A0A4R7DSN9-F1
#
_cell.length_a   1.000
_cell.length_b   1.000
_cell.length_c   1.000
_cell.angle_alpha   90.00
_cell.angle_beta   90.00
_cell.angle_gamma   90.00
#
_symmetry.space_group_name_H-M   'P 1'
#
loop_
_entity.id
_entity.type
_entity.pdbx_description
1 polymer ?
#
loop_
_entity_poly.entity_id
_entity_poly.type
_entity_poly.pdbx_seq_one_letter_code
_entity_poly.pdbx_strand_id
1 'polypeptide(L)'
;MRAILFILGLVFQMPAAAQSFDPSHTAFTDVLNDHVKVYDDGLKSAVNYRDLAKNRQPLDNYLASLSAVEPGQYESWTQDQRLAFLINAYNGFTLQLIIDNIDKFGAGKADSIRDLGGLFSSPWEKSFFTLLGEKRTLDWVEHEKIRVDFDEPRIHAALVC
;
A
#
# COMPACT_ATOMS: atom_id res chain seq x y z
N MET A 1 -27.74 58.33 -6.40
CA MET A 1 -27.32 57.17 -7.21
C MET A 1 -26.15 56.53 -6.49
N ARG A 2 -26.31 55.31 -5.95
CA ARG A 2 -25.26 54.63 -5.16
C ARG A 2 -24.38 53.81 -6.10
N ALA A 3 -23.10 54.17 -6.22
CA ALA A 3 -22.13 53.38 -6.96
C ALA A 3 -21.71 52.17 -6.10
N ILE A 4 -21.96 50.97 -6.61
CA ILE A 4 -21.51 49.71 -6.00
C ILE A 4 -20.15 49.38 -6.62
N LEU A 5 -19.08 49.49 -5.83
CA LEU A 5 -17.76 49.00 -6.20
C LEU A 5 -17.72 47.48 -6.05
N PHE A 6 -17.60 46.76 -7.16
CA PHE A 6 -17.25 45.34 -7.17
C PHE A 6 -15.73 45.21 -7.02
N ILE A 7 -15.30 44.74 -5.85
CA ILE A 7 -13.91 44.32 -5.63
C ILE A 7 -13.80 42.88 -6.16
N LEU A 8 -13.12 42.73 -7.29
CA LEU A 8 -12.77 41.44 -7.87
C LEU A 8 -11.60 40.86 -7.05
N GLY A 9 -11.92 39.99 -6.08
CA GLY A 9 -10.90 39.28 -5.30
C GLY A 9 -10.23 38.20 -6.14
N LEU A 10 -8.97 38.41 -6.52
CA LEU A 10 -8.14 37.38 -7.14
C LEU A 10 -7.77 36.34 -6.07
N VAL A 11 -8.37 35.16 -6.14
CA VAL A 11 -7.95 34.02 -5.30
C VAL A 11 -6.74 33.37 -5.95
N PHE A 12 -5.55 33.61 -5.39
CA PHE A 12 -4.37 32.83 -5.73
C PHE A 12 -4.54 31.41 -5.17
N GLN A 13 -4.86 30.45 -6.03
CA GLN A 13 -4.72 29.05 -5.68
C GLN A 13 -3.23 28.70 -5.69
N MET A 14 -2.66 28.49 -4.50
CA MET A 14 -1.32 27.91 -4.42
C MET A 14 -1.39 26.47 -4.95
N PRO A 15 -0.53 26.09 -5.90
CA PRO A 15 -0.41 24.69 -6.29
C PRO A 15 0.03 23.90 -5.06
N ALA A 16 -0.72 22.87 -4.70
CA ALA A 16 -0.26 21.90 -3.73
C ALA A 16 1.05 21.32 -4.28
N ALA A 17 2.16 21.55 -3.59
CA ALA A 17 3.41 20.89 -3.93
C ALA A 17 3.16 19.39 -3.80
N ALA A 18 3.20 18.66 -4.91
CA ALA A 18 3.22 17.21 -4.89
C ALA A 18 4.44 16.80 -4.07
N GLN A 19 4.21 16.32 -2.85
CA GLN A 19 5.28 15.87 -1.99
C GLN A 19 5.92 14.66 -2.69
N SER A 20 7.21 14.75 -3.01
CA SER A 20 7.91 13.67 -3.69
C SER A 20 7.86 12.42 -2.83
N PHE A 21 7.43 11.30 -3.40
CA PHE A 21 7.47 9.99 -2.76
C PHE A 21 8.86 9.68 -2.18
N ASP A 22 8.91 9.13 -0.97
CA ASP A 22 10.14 8.70 -0.31
C ASP A 22 10.54 7.30 -0.78
N PRO A 23 11.59 7.15 -1.62
CA PRO A 23 12.01 5.85 -2.13
C PRO A 23 12.68 4.96 -1.07
N SER A 24 12.97 5.49 0.13
CA SER A 24 13.52 4.69 1.24
C SER A 24 12.45 3.91 2.00
N HIS A 25 11.17 4.23 1.80
CA HIS A 25 10.05 3.61 2.51
C HIS A 25 10.17 3.71 4.04
N THR A 26 10.71 4.83 4.56
CA THR A 26 10.90 5.02 6.01
C THR A 26 9.57 4.90 6.77
N ALA A 27 8.51 5.51 6.24
CA ALA A 27 7.18 5.42 6.84
C ALA A 27 6.66 3.97 6.97
N PHE A 28 6.97 3.10 6.00
CA PHE A 28 6.60 1.69 6.10
C PHE A 28 7.46 0.93 7.11
N THR A 29 8.76 1.25 7.15
CA THR A 29 9.68 0.70 8.14
C THR A 29 9.19 1.00 9.56
N ASP A 30 8.71 2.21 9.82
CA ASP A 30 8.15 2.60 11.11
C ASP A 30 6.90 1.77 11.46
N VAL A 31 5.97 1.58 10.50
CA VAL A 31 4.81 0.69 10.69
C VAL A 31 5.24 -0.73 11.07
N LEU A 32 6.23 -1.29 10.37
CA LEU A 32 6.70 -2.64 10.64
C LEU A 32 7.41 -2.73 12.00
N ASN A 33 8.22 -1.74 12.37
CA ASN A 33 8.89 -1.70 13.68
C ASN A 33 7.90 -1.68 14.83
N ASP A 34 6.80 -0.92 14.71
CA ASP A 34 5.80 -0.80 15.76
C ASP A 34 4.97 -2.09 15.91
N HIS A 35 4.65 -2.74 14.79
CA HIS A 35 3.63 -3.80 14.76
C HIS A 35 4.16 -5.21 14.55
N VAL A 36 5.40 -5.40 14.09
CA VAL A 36 6.02 -6.74 14.01
C VAL A 36 6.57 -7.14 15.38
N LYS A 37 6.20 -8.34 15.84
CA LYS A 37 6.70 -8.94 17.07
C LYS A 37 7.60 -10.12 16.74
N VAL A 38 8.78 -10.12 17.35
CA VAL A 38 9.75 -11.20 17.28
C VAL A 38 9.56 -12.11 18.49
N TYR A 39 9.56 -13.41 18.28
CA TYR A 39 9.35 -14.44 19.30
C TYR A 39 10.20 -15.68 18.99
N ASP A 40 10.11 -16.71 19.84
CA ASP A 40 10.94 -17.92 19.78
C ASP A 40 12.44 -17.59 19.72
N ASP A 41 12.93 -16.80 20.68
CA ASP A 41 14.33 -16.36 20.81
C ASP A 41 14.93 -15.72 19.55
N GLY A 42 14.10 -15.02 18.75
CA GLY A 42 14.55 -14.34 17.54
C GLY A 42 14.37 -15.14 16.25
N LEU A 43 13.85 -16.37 16.33
CA LEU A 43 13.70 -17.25 15.18
C LEU A 43 12.45 -16.99 14.36
N LYS A 44 11.45 -16.28 14.93
CA LYS A 44 10.19 -16.00 14.25
C LYS A 44 9.77 -14.56 14.44
N SER A 45 9.09 -14.03 13.43
CA SER A 45 8.41 -12.74 13.49
C SER A 45 7.00 -12.85 12.93
N ALA A 46 6.10 -12.04 13.44
CA ALA A 46 4.74 -11.93 12.92
C ALA A 46 4.19 -10.52 13.17
N VAL A 47 3.32 -10.07 12.27
CA VAL A 47 2.59 -8.81 12.45
C VAL A 47 1.51 -8.99 13.51
N ASN A 48 1.45 -8.08 14.49
CA ASN A 48 0.31 -7.98 15.40
C ASN A 48 -0.85 -7.26 14.70
N TYR A 49 -1.60 -8.00 13.88
CA TYR A 49 -2.70 -7.45 13.07
C TYR A 49 -3.79 -6.75 13.89
N ARG A 50 -4.06 -7.21 15.12
CA ARG A 50 -5.06 -6.58 16.00
C ARG A 50 -4.62 -5.20 16.46
N ASP A 51 -3.34 -5.02 16.75
CA ASP A 51 -2.76 -3.74 17.14
C ASP A 51 -2.64 -2.81 15.94
N LEU A 52 -2.16 -3.33 14.80
CA LEU A 52 -2.11 -2.58 13.54
C LEU A 52 -3.50 -2.09 13.12
N ALA A 53 -4.54 -2.91 13.23
CA ALA A 53 -5.92 -2.50 12.91
C ALA A 53 -6.43 -1.36 13.81
N LYS A 54 -6.04 -1.34 15.09
CA LYS A 54 -6.40 -0.26 16.03
C LYS A 54 -5.62 1.03 15.74
N ASN A 55 -4.37 0.90 15.33
CA ASN A 55 -3.45 2.01 15.08
C ASN A 55 -3.15 2.16 13.57
N ARG A 56 -4.18 2.05 12.72
CA ARG A 56 -4.01 1.93 11.25
C ARG A 56 -3.49 3.18 10.54
N GLN A 57 -3.60 4.36 11.15
CA GLN A 57 -3.36 5.64 10.47
C GLN A 57 -1.96 5.77 9.82
N PRO A 58 -0.85 5.34 10.46
CA PRO A 58 0.47 5.39 9.84
C PRO A 58 0.55 4.51 8.58
N LEU A 59 -0.06 3.32 8.59
CA LEU A 59 -0.17 2.47 7.40
C LEU A 59 -1.00 3.17 6.33
N ASP A 60 -2.18 3.70 6.66
CA ASP A 60 -3.03 4.38 5.68
C ASP A 60 -2.33 5.56 5.01
N ASN A 61 -1.54 6.34 5.76
CA ASN A 61 -0.75 7.45 5.23
C ASN A 61 0.31 6.96 4.26
N TYR A 62 0.99 5.86 4.59
CA TYR A 62 1.98 5.25 3.71
C TYR A 62 1.33 4.69 2.43
N LEU A 63 0.18 4.02 2.52
CA LEU A 63 -0.55 3.53 1.35
C LEU A 63 -1.07 4.66 0.47
N ALA A 64 -1.48 5.78 1.08
CA ALA A 64 -1.85 6.97 0.34
C ALA A 64 -0.65 7.57 -0.42
N SER A 65 0.55 7.56 0.16
CA SER A 65 1.75 8.06 -0.53
C SER A 65 2.16 7.16 -1.70
N LEU A 66 2.02 5.84 -1.57
CA LEU A 66 2.18 4.90 -2.70
C LEU A 66 1.16 5.18 -3.80
N SER A 67 -0.11 5.37 -3.43
CA SER A 67 -1.21 5.60 -4.37
C SER A 67 -1.10 6.93 -5.12
N ALA A 68 -0.38 7.90 -4.55
CA ALA A 68 -0.14 9.21 -5.15
C ALA A 68 1.02 9.22 -6.16
N VAL A 69 1.76 8.11 -6.32
CA VAL A 69 2.82 8.01 -7.32
C VAL A 69 2.22 7.92 -8.72
N GLU A 70 2.59 8.88 -9.56
CA GLU A 70 2.18 8.94 -10.97
C GLU A 70 3.07 8.03 -11.84
N PRO A 71 2.56 7.48 -12.96
CA PRO A 71 3.32 6.61 -13.87
C PRO A 71 4.65 7.23 -14.33
N GLY A 72 4.64 8.51 -14.70
CA GLY A 72 5.86 9.20 -15.14
C GLY A 72 6.94 9.32 -14.06
N GLN A 73 6.54 9.43 -12.78
CA GLN A 73 7.50 9.41 -11.67
C GLN A 73 8.11 8.02 -11.51
N TYR A 74 7.27 6.97 -11.52
CA TYR A 74 7.72 5.58 -11.45
C TYR A 74 8.67 5.20 -12.60
N GLU A 75 8.36 5.63 -13.82
CA GLU A 75 9.19 5.43 -15.01
C GLU A 75 10.52 6.21 -14.97
N SER A 76 10.66 7.22 -14.11
CA SER A 76 11.94 7.92 -13.94
C SER A 76 12.93 7.19 -13.03
N TRP A 77 12.46 6.19 -12.26
CA TRP A 77 13.27 5.50 -11.27
C TRP A 77 14.16 4.40 -11.85
N THR A 78 15.19 4.02 -11.09
CA THR A 78 16.02 2.85 -11.39
C THR A 78 15.22 1.55 -11.26
N GLN A 79 15.73 0.47 -11.85
CA GLN A 79 15.09 -0.85 -11.75
C GLN A 79 14.91 -1.27 -10.28
N ASP A 80 15.94 -1.12 -9.45
CA ASP A 80 15.88 -1.46 -8.02
C ASP A 80 14.83 -0.65 -7.26
N GLN A 81 14.72 0.65 -7.54
CA GLN A 81 13.71 1.51 -6.93
C GLN A 81 12.29 1.10 -7.34
N ARG A 82 12.08 0.77 -8.61
CA ARG A 82 10.79 0.29 -9.11
C ARG A 82 10.41 -1.05 -8.48
N LEU A 83 11.37 -1.97 -8.35
CA LEU A 83 11.14 -3.27 -7.72
C LEU A 83 10.80 -3.12 -6.23
N ALA A 84 11.60 -2.33 -5.50
CA ALA A 84 11.36 -2.02 -4.09
C ALA A 84 9.97 -1.38 -3.88
N PHE A 85 9.61 -0.43 -4.74
CA PHE A 85 8.28 0.19 -4.73
C PHE A 85 7.16 -0.83 -4.87
N LEU A 86 7.24 -1.71 -5.88
CA LEU A 86 6.20 -2.71 -6.13
C LEU A 86 6.11 -3.76 -5.01
N ILE A 87 7.25 -4.24 -4.50
CA ILE A 87 7.30 -5.20 -3.38
C ILE A 87 6.67 -4.59 -2.12
N ASN A 88 7.04 -3.35 -1.80
CA ASN A 88 6.52 -2.68 -0.61
C ASN A 88 5.04 -2.26 -0.79
N ALA A 89 4.60 -1.96 -2.01
CA ALA A 89 3.19 -1.75 -2.32
C ALA A 89 2.39 -3.04 -2.13
N TYR A 90 2.85 -4.17 -2.69
CA TYR A 90 2.21 -5.47 -2.52
C TYR A 90 2.05 -5.82 -1.03
N ASN A 91 3.15 -5.74 -0.26
CA ASN A 91 3.13 -6.06 1.16
C ASN A 91 2.26 -5.09 1.97
N GLY A 92 2.34 -3.78 1.71
CA GLY A 92 1.51 -2.78 2.38
C GLY A 92 0.01 -2.98 2.13
N PHE A 93 -0.39 -3.18 0.87
CA PHE A 93 -1.79 -3.43 0.52
C PHE A 93 -2.27 -4.81 1.01
N THR A 94 -1.38 -5.79 1.15
CA THR A 94 -1.69 -7.06 1.82
C THR A 94 -2.02 -6.83 3.29
N LEU A 95 -1.25 -6.01 4.02
CA LEU A 95 -1.58 -5.64 5.40
C LEU A 95 -2.95 -4.96 5.48
N GLN A 96 -3.24 -4.03 4.56
CA GLN A 96 -4.55 -3.38 4.46
C GLN A 96 -5.67 -4.41 4.30
N LEU A 97 -5.54 -5.33 3.35
CA LEU A 97 -6.54 -6.36 3.09
C LEU A 97 -6.82 -7.22 4.34
N ILE A 98 -5.78 -7.56 5.11
CA ILE A 98 -5.92 -8.32 6.35
C ILE A 98 -6.66 -7.51 7.41
N ILE A 99 -6.23 -6.27 7.70
CA ILE A 99 -6.82 -5.46 8.77
C ILE A 99 -8.24 -4.99 8.44
N ASP A 100 -8.56 -4.74 7.16
CA ASP A 100 -9.92 -4.43 6.70
C ASP A 100 -10.87 -5.64 6.88
N ASN A 101 -10.32 -6.85 7.05
CA ASN A 101 -11.08 -8.07 7.30
C ASN A 101 -10.83 -8.65 8.70
N ILE A 102 -10.28 -7.87 9.65
CA ILE A 102 -9.87 -8.36 10.97
C ILE A 102 -10.99 -9.07 11.75
N ASP A 103 -12.24 -8.66 11.57
CA ASP A 103 -13.40 -9.26 12.23
C ASP A 103 -13.67 -10.70 11.76
N LYS A 104 -13.35 -11.03 10.50
CA LYS A 104 -13.50 -12.41 9.98
C LYS A 104 -12.52 -13.34 10.68
N PHE A 105 -11.26 -12.90 10.83
CA PHE A 105 -10.26 -13.63 11.60
C PHE A 105 -10.64 -13.71 13.08
N GLY A 106 -11.09 -12.59 13.66
CA GLY A 106 -11.48 -12.52 15.06
C GLY A 106 -12.69 -13.39 15.42
N ALA A 107 -13.59 -13.63 14.47
CA ALA A 107 -14.76 -14.48 14.62
C ALA A 107 -14.53 -15.94 14.18
N GLY A 108 -13.30 -16.33 13.81
CA GLY A 108 -12.98 -17.68 13.33
C GLY A 108 -13.64 -18.04 11.99
N LYS A 109 -13.95 -17.04 11.16
CA LYS A 109 -14.52 -17.21 9.81
C LYS A 109 -13.44 -17.26 8.72
N ALA A 110 -12.20 -16.97 9.06
CA ALA A 110 -11.02 -17.03 8.20
C ALA A 110 -9.80 -17.34 9.07
N ASP A 111 -8.96 -18.26 8.63
CA ASP A 111 -7.67 -18.59 9.27
C ASP A 111 -6.49 -18.12 8.40
N SER A 112 -6.73 -17.95 7.10
CA SER A 112 -5.77 -17.47 6.12
C SER A 112 -6.35 -16.32 5.29
N ILE A 113 -5.48 -15.48 4.74
CA ILE A 113 -5.89 -14.49 3.73
C ILE A 113 -6.57 -15.16 2.54
N ARG A 114 -6.22 -16.42 2.23
CA ARG A 114 -6.87 -17.28 1.22
C ARG A 114 -8.38 -17.40 1.44
N ASP A 115 -8.81 -17.44 2.69
CA ASP A 115 -10.22 -17.61 3.09
C ASP A 115 -11.04 -16.32 2.91
N LEU A 116 -10.38 -15.20 2.60
CA LEU A 116 -11.07 -13.95 2.28
C LEU A 116 -11.65 -13.96 0.86
N GLY A 117 -11.33 -14.95 0.04
CA GLY A 117 -11.95 -15.20 -1.25
C GLY A 117 -13.37 -15.79 -1.17
N GLY A 118 -13.92 -16.14 -2.32
CA GLY A 118 -15.15 -16.91 -2.46
C GLY A 118 -14.92 -18.17 -3.29
N LEU A 119 -15.97 -18.97 -3.51
CA LEU A 119 -15.91 -20.20 -4.32
C LEU A 119 -15.38 -19.97 -5.75
N PHE A 120 -15.50 -18.75 -6.26
CA PHE A 120 -15.08 -18.36 -7.62
C PHE A 120 -14.25 -17.06 -7.64
N SER A 121 -13.69 -16.63 -6.50
CA SER A 121 -12.92 -15.39 -6.46
C SER A 121 -11.73 -15.49 -5.53
N SER A 122 -10.56 -15.09 -6.04
CA SER A 122 -9.34 -14.98 -5.25
C SER A 122 -9.35 -13.67 -4.45
N PRO A 123 -8.86 -13.66 -3.20
CA PRO A 123 -8.67 -12.41 -2.47
C PRO A 123 -7.62 -11.50 -3.12
N TRP A 124 -6.68 -12.04 -3.89
CA TRP A 124 -5.67 -11.29 -4.63
C TRP A 124 -6.20 -10.60 -5.90
N GLU A 125 -7.31 -11.08 -6.45
CA GLU A 125 -7.99 -10.49 -7.62
C GLU A 125 -8.90 -9.30 -7.25
N LYS A 126 -9.04 -9.01 -5.95
CA LYS A 126 -9.88 -7.89 -5.49
C LYS A 126 -9.24 -6.57 -5.87
N SER A 127 -10.02 -5.71 -6.51
CA SER A 127 -9.60 -4.33 -6.75
C SER A 127 -10.07 -3.42 -5.62
N PHE A 128 -9.13 -3.05 -4.74
CA PHE A 128 -9.42 -2.26 -3.54
C PHE A 128 -8.48 -1.08 -3.31
N PHE A 129 -7.44 -0.92 -4.15
CA PHE A 129 -6.49 0.18 -4.07
C PHE A 129 -6.20 0.77 -5.45
N THR A 130 -5.63 1.98 -5.46
CA THR A 130 -5.12 2.64 -6.66
C THR A 130 -3.60 2.59 -6.63
N LEU A 131 -2.97 2.29 -7.76
CA LEU A 131 -1.52 2.35 -7.90
C LEU A 131 -1.17 2.70 -9.34
N LEU A 132 -0.29 3.69 -9.52
CA LEU A 132 0.06 4.24 -10.84
C LEU A 132 -1.19 4.69 -11.62
N GLY A 133 -2.03 5.49 -10.97
CA GLY A 133 -3.20 6.14 -11.58
C GLY A 133 -4.43 5.27 -11.83
N GLU A 134 -4.34 3.95 -11.64
CA GLU A 134 -5.45 3.01 -11.91
C GLU A 134 -5.80 2.18 -10.69
N LYS A 135 -7.05 1.70 -10.65
CA LYS A 135 -7.46 0.68 -9.68
C LYS A 135 -6.74 -0.63 -9.98
N ARG A 136 -6.04 -1.19 -9.00
CA ARG A 136 -5.21 -2.39 -9.13
C ARG A 136 -5.65 -3.50 -8.18
N THR A 137 -5.07 -4.67 -8.39
CA THR A 137 -5.22 -5.88 -7.58
C THR A 137 -3.82 -6.31 -7.10
N LEU A 138 -3.75 -7.13 -6.04
CA LEU A 138 -2.45 -7.68 -5.62
C LEU A 138 -1.87 -8.59 -6.71
N ASP A 139 -2.72 -9.35 -7.41
CA ASP A 139 -2.31 -10.18 -8.54
C ASP A 139 -1.69 -9.37 -9.68
N TRP A 140 -2.22 -8.19 -9.98
CA TRP A 140 -1.62 -7.32 -10.98
C TRP A 140 -0.20 -6.89 -10.59
N VAL A 141 0.01 -6.52 -9.33
CA VAL A 141 1.34 -6.12 -8.84
C VAL A 141 2.34 -7.27 -8.97
N GLU A 142 1.94 -8.49 -8.60
CA GLU A 142 2.83 -9.66 -8.67
C GLU A 142 3.00 -10.19 -10.09
N HIS A 143 1.91 -10.57 -10.76
CA HIS A 143 1.94 -11.33 -12.00
C HIS A 143 2.11 -10.46 -13.24
N GLU A 144 1.52 -9.26 -13.26
CA GLU A 144 1.55 -8.38 -14.44
C GLU A 144 2.69 -7.36 -14.40
N LYS A 145 3.20 -7.04 -13.20
CA LYS A 145 4.34 -6.12 -13.01
C LYS A 145 5.60 -6.84 -12.60
N ILE A 146 5.66 -7.34 -11.37
CA ILE A 146 6.91 -7.85 -10.80
C ILE A 146 7.48 -9.02 -11.61
N ARG A 147 6.66 -10.04 -11.95
CA ARG A 147 7.13 -11.23 -12.67
C ARG A 147 7.43 -11.00 -14.16
N VAL A 148 6.87 -9.95 -14.76
CA VAL A 148 7.05 -9.62 -16.18
C VAL A 148 8.26 -8.70 -16.37
N ASP A 149 8.40 -7.70 -15.51
CA ASP A 149 9.40 -6.64 -15.68
C ASP A 149 10.76 -6.98 -15.03
N PHE A 150 10.82 -7.97 -14.14
CA PHE A 150 12.01 -8.27 -13.34
C PHE A 150 12.36 -9.76 -13.36
N ASP A 151 13.57 -10.07 -13.81
CA ASP A 151 14.16 -11.41 -13.74
C ASP A 151 14.91 -11.59 -12.41
N GLU A 152 14.15 -11.67 -11.30
CA GLU A 152 14.72 -11.75 -9.94
C GLU A 152 14.13 -12.94 -9.15
N PRO A 153 14.84 -14.08 -9.05
CA PRO A 153 14.32 -15.29 -8.41
C PRO A 153 14.02 -15.12 -6.91
N ARG A 154 14.60 -14.12 -6.23
CA ARG A 154 14.34 -13.86 -4.80
C ARG A 154 12.99 -13.22 -4.53
N ILE A 155 12.27 -12.75 -5.56
CA ILE A 155 10.94 -12.13 -5.42
C ILE A 155 9.97 -13.04 -4.66
N HIS A 156 9.99 -14.36 -4.89
CA HIS A 156 9.05 -15.27 -4.23
C HIS A 156 9.23 -15.32 -2.70
N ALA A 157 10.43 -15.02 -2.19
CA ALA A 157 10.68 -14.90 -0.76
C ALA A 157 10.30 -13.52 -0.20
N ALA A 158 10.28 -12.49 -1.04
CA ALA A 158 9.94 -11.10 -0.68
C ALA A 158 8.43 -10.80 -0.77
N LEU A 159 7.70 -11.63 -1.52
CA LEU A 159 6.24 -11.62 -1.61
C LEU A 159 5.66 -12.75 -0.77
N VAL A 160 4.35 -12.71 -0.57
CA VAL A 160 3.62 -13.78 0.12
C VAL A 160 3.78 -15.09 -0.66
N CYS A 161 4.16 -16.16 0.06
CA CYS A 161 4.22 -17.54 -0.43
C CYS A 161 3.02 -18.37 0.07
#